data_AF-A0A2J7R9P2-F1
#
_entry.id   AF-A0A2J7R9P2-F1
#
_cell.length_a   1.000
_cell.length_b   1.000
_cell.length_c   1.000
_cell.angle_alpha   90.00
_cell.angle_beta   90.00
_cell.angle_gamma   90.00
#
_symmetry.space_group_name_H-M   'P 1'
#
loop_
_entity.id
_entity.type
_entity.pdbx_description
1 polymer ?
#
loop_
_entity_poly.entity_id
_entity_poly.type
_entity_poly.pdbx_seq_one_letter_code
_entity_poly.pdbx_strand_id
1 'polypeptide(L)'
;MQLNTLAGRTYNDLSQYPVFPWIVADYTSEELDLTNPSTFRDLSKPIGVVNPKNVPEVRAKYDSYEDPSGKTAKFHYGTHYSNSAGVLHYLVRVEPFTSLHIELQSGRFDVADRQFHSIPQTWKLLMDNPNDVKELTPEFFYFPEFLKNMNGFDLGLLQGTKERVNDVILPKWASSPEDFIYKHRKALECEYVSQHLHEWINLIFGYKQKGPKAVEALNVFYYCSYEGAVDLDAISNPVEREALEGMINNFGQTPSQLLKEPHPQRLSLEDAVTKMLKLELRRTDFTLFLDNLRPIPIEVRFCST
;
A
#
# COMPACT_ATOMS: atom_id res chain seq x y z
N MET A 1 -7.19 -5.23 1.41
CA MET A 1 -7.91 -4.62 2.56
C MET A 1 -7.75 -5.40 3.86
N GLN A 2 -8.07 -6.69 3.92
CA GLN A 2 -8.06 -7.45 5.19
C GLN A 2 -6.74 -7.35 5.99
N LEU A 3 -5.58 -7.44 5.32
CA LEU A 3 -4.28 -7.27 5.98
C LEU A 3 -4.09 -5.87 6.60
N ASN A 4 -4.54 -4.82 5.91
CA ASN A 4 -4.52 -3.45 6.46
C ASN A 4 -5.33 -3.38 7.76
N THR A 5 -6.57 -3.88 7.74
CA THR A 5 -7.45 -3.88 8.93
C THR A 5 -6.84 -4.68 10.09
N LEU A 6 -6.28 -5.87 9.82
CA LEU A 6 -5.64 -6.68 10.85
C LEU A 6 -4.38 -6.03 11.43
N ALA A 7 -3.68 -5.21 10.63
CA ALA A 7 -2.49 -4.48 11.04
C ALA A 7 -2.79 -3.11 11.68
N GLY A 8 -4.04 -2.88 12.10
CA GLY A 8 -4.46 -1.66 12.79
C GLY A 8 -4.74 -0.46 11.88
N ARG A 9 -4.66 -0.61 10.56
CA ARG A 9 -4.91 0.50 9.62
C ARG A 9 -6.39 0.86 9.54
N THR A 10 -6.67 2.16 9.44
CA THR A 10 -8.04 2.70 9.48
C THR A 10 -8.18 3.98 8.66
N TYR A 11 -9.40 4.24 8.20
CA TYR A 11 -9.75 5.51 7.54
C TYR A 11 -9.97 6.65 8.53
N ASN A 12 -10.13 6.35 9.83
CA ASN A 12 -10.39 7.35 10.87
C ASN A 12 -9.11 8.08 11.33
N ASP A 13 -7.94 7.59 10.97
CA ASP A 13 -6.65 8.18 11.32
C ASP A 13 -5.75 8.18 10.07
N LEU A 14 -5.48 9.38 9.55
CA LEU A 14 -4.67 9.56 8.34
C LEU A 14 -3.20 9.14 8.52
N SER A 15 -2.70 9.13 9.76
CA SER A 15 -1.33 8.68 10.05
C SER A 15 -1.20 7.15 9.95
N GLN A 16 -2.34 6.45 10.00
CA GLN A 16 -2.49 4.99 9.92
C GLN A 16 -3.40 4.56 8.77
N TYR A 17 -3.38 5.33 7.68
CA TYR A 17 -4.21 5.05 6.52
C TYR A 17 -3.85 3.70 5.86
N PRO A 18 -4.83 2.98 5.28
CA PRO A 18 -4.54 1.76 4.53
C PRO A 18 -3.54 2.00 3.40
N VAL A 19 -2.60 1.07 3.22
CA VAL A 19 -1.57 1.15 2.18
C VAL A 19 -1.77 0.07 1.11
N PHE A 20 -1.57 0.45 -0.15
CA PHE A 20 -1.61 -0.42 -1.32
C PHE A 20 -0.33 -0.25 -2.15
N PRO A 21 0.13 -1.31 -2.85
CA PRO A 21 1.30 -1.22 -3.69
C PRO A 21 1.02 -0.39 -4.96
N TRP A 22 2.03 0.33 -5.43
CA TRP A 22 2.15 0.57 -6.87
C TRP A 22 2.23 -0.77 -7.62
N ILE A 23 1.33 -0.97 -8.58
CA ILE A 23 1.25 -2.20 -9.39
C ILE A 23 1.88 -2.01 -10.76
N VAL A 24 1.45 -0.96 -11.46
CA VAL A 24 1.91 -0.65 -12.82
C VAL A 24 3.21 0.16 -12.74
N ALA A 25 4.14 -0.13 -13.65
CA ALA A 25 5.38 0.62 -13.87
C ALA A 25 5.40 1.35 -15.21
N ASP A 26 4.48 1.01 -16.13
CA ASP A 26 4.33 1.67 -17.42
C ASP A 26 3.19 2.69 -17.43
N TYR A 27 3.58 3.97 -17.32
CA TYR A 27 2.67 5.11 -17.44
C TYR A 27 2.94 5.93 -18.72
N THR A 28 3.64 5.36 -19.69
CA THR A 28 4.14 6.07 -20.89
C THR A 28 3.63 5.50 -22.21
N SER A 29 3.38 4.20 -22.27
CA SER A 29 2.86 3.54 -23.47
C SER A 29 1.43 3.98 -23.79
N GLU A 30 1.07 3.86 -25.07
CA GLU A 30 -0.28 4.14 -25.57
C GLU A 30 -1.29 3.09 -25.08
N GLU A 31 -0.86 1.86 -24.82
CA GLU A 31 -1.70 0.74 -24.38
C GLU A 31 -1.09 0.06 -23.16
N LEU A 32 -1.95 -0.41 -22.25
CA LEU A 32 -1.53 -1.13 -21.05
C LEU A 32 -1.57 -2.65 -21.29
N ASP A 33 -0.42 -3.23 -21.62
CA ASP A 33 -0.28 -4.67 -21.82
C ASP A 33 -0.02 -5.41 -20.50
N LEU A 34 -1.06 -6.07 -19.97
CA LEU A 34 -0.98 -6.86 -18.74
C LEU A 34 -0.35 -8.25 -18.94
N THR A 35 0.01 -8.62 -20.17
CA THR A 35 0.73 -9.87 -20.47
C THR A 35 2.24 -9.68 -20.44
N ASN A 36 2.71 -8.43 -20.54
CA ASN A 36 4.12 -8.10 -20.49
C ASN A 36 4.60 -7.89 -19.03
N PRO A 37 5.56 -8.69 -18.53
CA PRO A 37 6.11 -8.51 -17.19
C PRO A 37 6.70 -7.12 -16.93
N SER A 38 7.23 -6.44 -17.95
CA SER A 38 7.81 -5.09 -17.78
C SER A 38 6.78 -4.01 -17.47
N THR A 39 5.49 -4.30 -17.67
CA THR A 39 4.39 -3.40 -17.30
C THR A 39 4.24 -3.28 -15.78
N PHE A 40 4.73 -4.26 -15.02
CA PHE A 40 4.53 -4.33 -13.57
C PHE A 40 5.75 -3.85 -12.79
N ARG A 41 5.51 -3.23 -11.64
CA ARG A 41 6.52 -2.99 -10.62
C ARG A 41 7.00 -4.33 -10.04
N ASP A 42 8.29 -4.43 -9.76
CA ASP A 42 8.85 -5.51 -8.96
C ASP A 42 8.35 -5.40 -7.51
N LEU A 43 7.38 -6.24 -7.15
CA LEU A 43 6.73 -6.28 -5.84
C LEU A 43 7.63 -6.81 -4.72
N SER A 44 8.78 -7.40 -5.06
CA SER A 44 9.77 -7.85 -4.08
C SER A 44 10.63 -6.73 -3.49
N LYS A 45 10.55 -5.52 -4.06
CA LYS A 45 11.38 -4.37 -3.72
C LYS A 45 10.57 -3.21 -3.12
N PRO A 46 11.08 -2.49 -2.10
CA PRO A 46 10.48 -1.22 -1.69
C PRO A 46 10.65 -0.15 -2.78
N ILE A 47 9.80 0.90 -2.74
CA ILE A 47 9.73 1.93 -3.79
C ILE A 47 11.10 2.55 -4.09
N GLY A 48 11.87 2.90 -3.06
CA GLY A 48 13.15 3.59 -3.21
C GLY A 48 14.22 2.82 -4.00
N VAL A 49 14.03 1.52 -4.25
CA VAL A 49 14.98 0.67 -4.98
C VAL A 49 14.34 -0.14 -6.12
N VAL A 50 13.13 0.24 -6.55
CA VAL A 50 12.54 -0.29 -7.81
C VAL A 50 13.47 0.02 -8.97
N ASN A 51 13.91 1.27 -9.05
CA ASN A 51 14.96 1.67 -9.98
C ASN A 51 16.30 1.12 -9.47
N PRO A 52 16.94 0.17 -10.18
CA PRO A 52 18.17 -0.46 -9.71
C PRO A 52 19.34 0.53 -9.58
N LYS A 53 19.27 1.68 -10.26
CA LYS A 53 20.27 2.75 -10.13
C LYS A 53 20.35 3.33 -8.71
N ASN A 54 19.27 3.22 -7.94
CA ASN A 54 19.17 3.77 -6.60
C ASN A 54 19.74 2.83 -5.53
N VAL A 55 19.91 1.54 -5.84
CA VAL A 55 20.38 0.52 -4.88
C VAL A 55 21.73 0.88 -4.23
N PRO A 56 22.77 1.30 -4.98
CA PRO A 56 24.05 1.65 -4.38
C PRO A 56 23.96 2.84 -3.43
N GLU A 57 23.21 3.88 -3.80
CA GLU A 57 23.04 5.08 -2.98
C GLU A 57 22.29 4.77 -1.68
N VAL A 58 21.15 4.07 -1.77
CA VAL A 58 20.33 3.70 -0.62
C VAL A 58 21.11 2.81 0.36
N ARG A 59 21.87 1.85 -0.17
CA ARG A 59 22.74 0.99 0.64
C ARG A 59 23.87 1.78 1.30
N ALA A 60 24.59 2.60 0.53
CA ALA A 60 25.69 3.39 1.04
C ALA A 60 25.24 4.32 2.17
N LYS A 61 24.07 4.97 2.03
CA LYS A 61 23.47 5.81 3.07
C LYS A 61 23.22 5.05 4.38
N TYR A 62 22.69 3.82 4.29
CA TYR A 62 22.50 2.98 5.47
C TYR A 62 23.84 2.59 6.11
N ASP A 63 24.80 2.14 5.29
CA ASP A 63 26.09 1.64 5.76
C ASP A 63 26.91 2.74 6.43
N SER A 64 26.91 3.95 5.87
CA SER A 64 27.67 5.10 6.37
C SER A 64 26.96 5.92 7.45
N TYR A 65 25.69 5.63 7.77
CA TYR A 65 24.97 6.39 8.79
C TYR A 65 25.55 6.10 10.18
N GLU A 66 26.04 7.16 10.83
CA GLU A 66 26.48 7.16 12.22
C GLU A 66 25.79 8.32 12.95
N ASP A 67 25.07 8.01 14.02
CA ASP A 67 24.51 9.02 14.91
C ASP A 67 25.50 9.30 16.06
N PRO A 68 26.06 10.51 16.17
CA PRO A 68 26.99 10.87 17.25
C PRO A 68 26.39 10.69 18.64
N SER A 69 25.06 10.74 18.78
CA SER A 69 24.37 10.56 20.06
C SER A 69 24.09 9.10 20.40
N GLY A 70 24.21 8.19 19.42
CA GLY A 70 23.88 6.77 19.57
C GLY A 70 22.40 6.47 19.79
N LYS A 71 21.51 7.47 19.67
CA LYS A 71 20.06 7.32 19.92
C LYS A 71 19.31 6.81 18.69
N THR A 72 19.80 7.13 17.50
CA THR A 72 19.14 6.87 16.23
C THR A 72 19.73 5.65 15.56
N ALA A 73 18.93 4.60 15.37
CA ALA A 73 19.32 3.42 14.62
C ALA A 73 19.52 3.73 13.13
N LYS A 74 20.34 2.94 12.42
CA LYS A 74 20.52 3.05 10.97
C LYS A 74 19.21 2.80 10.23
N PHE A 75 18.98 3.58 9.16
CA PHE A 75 17.78 3.48 8.31
C PHE A 75 18.11 3.79 6.85
N HIS A 76 17.31 3.25 5.93
CA HIS A 76 17.39 3.56 4.51
C HIS A 76 16.59 4.85 4.21
N TYR A 77 15.39 4.93 4.79
CA TYR A 77 14.40 5.97 4.48
C TYR A 77 14.05 6.77 5.72
N GLY A 78 14.25 8.10 5.65
CA GLY A 78 13.79 9.05 6.67
C GLY A 78 12.35 9.52 6.44
N THR A 79 11.82 9.24 5.25
CA THR A 79 10.41 9.40 4.88
C THR A 79 9.72 8.04 4.93
N HIS A 80 8.40 8.04 4.98
CA HIS A 80 7.61 6.81 5.07
C HIS A 80 6.64 6.68 3.89
N TYR A 81 6.33 5.43 3.52
CA TYR A 81 5.46 5.10 2.37
C TYR A 81 3.98 5.42 2.60
N SER A 82 3.55 5.58 3.84
CA SER A 82 2.19 5.98 4.23
C SER A 82 2.24 6.98 5.38
N ASN A 83 1.73 8.19 5.15
CA ASN A 83 1.65 9.26 6.14
C ASN A 83 0.49 10.20 5.76
N SER A 84 0.02 11.00 6.72
CA SER A 84 -1.12 11.89 6.56
C SER A 84 -0.96 12.84 5.37
N ALA A 85 0.23 13.46 5.23
CA ALA A 85 0.51 14.38 4.13
C ALA A 85 0.43 13.69 2.75
N GLY A 86 0.85 12.43 2.65
CA GLY A 86 0.75 11.63 1.43
C GLY A 86 -0.70 11.31 1.04
N VAL A 87 -1.55 10.98 2.02
CA VAL A 87 -2.99 10.75 1.80
C VAL A 87 -3.67 12.03 1.31
N LEU A 88 -3.42 13.14 2.00
CA LEU A 88 -3.95 14.46 1.62
C LEU A 88 -3.44 14.90 0.25
N HIS A 89 -2.17 14.62 -0.06
CA HIS A 89 -1.59 14.90 -1.38
C HIS A 89 -2.35 14.18 -2.50
N TYR A 90 -2.68 12.90 -2.35
CA TYR A 90 -3.45 12.17 -3.36
C TYR A 90 -4.91 12.62 -3.44
N LEU A 91 -5.55 12.86 -2.29
CA LEU A 91 -7.00 13.09 -2.21
C LEU A 91 -7.39 14.58 -2.18
N VAL A 92 -6.46 15.51 -2.45
CA VAL A 92 -6.64 16.98 -2.38
C VAL A 92 -7.83 17.54 -3.16
N ARG A 93 -8.42 16.76 -4.09
CA ARG A 93 -9.58 17.15 -4.90
C ARG A 93 -10.94 16.76 -4.29
N VAL A 94 -10.93 16.08 -3.14
CA VAL A 94 -12.13 15.49 -2.53
C VAL A 94 -12.25 15.96 -1.08
N GLU A 95 -13.42 16.46 -0.69
CA GLU A 95 -13.71 16.75 0.72
C GLU A 95 -13.92 15.46 1.52
N PRO A 96 -13.50 15.39 2.79
CA PRO A 96 -12.93 16.48 3.61
C PRO A 96 -11.40 16.67 3.45
N PHE A 97 -10.73 15.92 2.57
CA PHE A 97 -9.27 15.93 2.43
C PHE A 97 -8.75 17.27 1.91
N THR A 98 -9.51 17.97 1.07
CA THR A 98 -9.19 19.34 0.66
C THR A 98 -9.06 20.28 1.87
N SER A 99 -10.06 20.29 2.74
CA SER A 99 -10.06 21.13 3.95
C SER A 99 -8.87 20.80 4.87
N LEU A 100 -8.61 19.51 5.10
CA LEU A 100 -7.50 19.04 5.92
C LEU A 100 -6.13 19.39 5.31
N HIS A 101 -6.00 19.34 3.98
CA HIS A 101 -4.79 19.77 3.27
C HIS A 101 -4.54 21.26 3.45
N ILE A 102 -5.58 22.10 3.32
CA ILE A 102 -5.49 23.54 3.51
C ILE A 102 -5.05 23.87 4.95
N GLU A 103 -5.60 23.17 5.95
CA GLU A 103 -5.20 23.30 7.35
C GLU A 103 -3.71 22.95 7.54
N LEU A 104 -3.28 21.80 7.02
CA LEU A 104 -1.88 21.36 7.07
C LEU A 104 -0.93 22.37 6.40
N GLN A 105 -1.38 23.03 5.34
CA GLN A 105 -0.61 23.99 4.55
C GLN A 105 -0.82 25.46 4.98
N SER A 106 -1.17 25.68 6.25
CA SER A 106 -1.31 27.01 6.86
C SER A 106 -2.36 27.90 6.18
N GLY A 107 -3.52 27.33 5.87
CA GLY A 107 -4.69 28.05 5.35
C GLY A 107 -4.72 28.27 3.84
N ARG A 108 -3.89 27.55 3.07
CA ARG A 108 -3.87 27.64 1.59
C ARG A 108 -3.51 26.31 0.94
N PHE A 109 -3.70 26.18 -0.37
CA PHE A 109 -3.11 25.07 -1.11
C PHE A 109 -1.57 25.16 -1.15
N ASP A 110 -0.93 24.00 -1.34
CA ASP A 110 0.51 23.92 -1.60
C ASP A 110 0.84 24.53 -2.99
N VAL A 111 2.12 24.78 -3.27
CA VAL A 111 2.54 25.23 -4.59
C VAL A 111 2.20 24.19 -5.66
N ALA A 112 1.71 24.65 -6.80
CA ALA A 112 1.22 23.81 -7.89
C ALA A 112 2.19 22.68 -8.28
N ASP A 113 3.49 22.98 -8.40
CA ASP A 113 4.52 22.02 -8.81
C ASP A 113 4.71 20.84 -7.83
N ARG A 114 4.33 21.01 -6.56
CA ARG A 114 4.39 19.94 -5.54
C ARG A 114 3.07 19.20 -5.36
N GLN A 115 1.97 19.72 -5.90
CA GLN A 115 0.68 19.08 -5.79
C GLN A 115 0.58 17.88 -6.73
N PHE A 116 -0.23 16.90 -6.34
CA PHE A 116 -0.55 15.76 -7.18
C PHE A 116 -1.33 16.23 -8.40
N HIS A 117 -0.73 16.17 -9.58
CA HIS A 117 -1.37 16.64 -10.82
C HIS A 117 -1.16 15.69 -12.01
N SER A 118 -0.31 14.68 -11.90
CA SER A 118 -0.01 13.76 -13.01
C SER A 118 0.48 12.42 -12.49
N ILE A 119 -0.21 11.34 -12.84
CA ILE A 119 0.18 9.97 -12.46
C ILE A 119 1.53 9.58 -13.09
N PRO A 120 1.77 9.77 -14.41
CA PRO A 120 3.06 9.48 -15.00
C PRO A 120 4.21 10.27 -14.36
N GLN A 121 3.98 11.56 -14.05
CA GLN A 121 4.99 12.40 -13.42
C GLN A 121 5.26 11.95 -11.98
N THR A 122 4.24 11.61 -11.20
CA THR A 122 4.40 11.07 -9.84
C THR A 122 5.24 9.80 -9.85
N TRP A 123 4.95 8.85 -10.74
CA TRP A 123 5.75 7.62 -10.86
C TRP A 123 7.20 7.93 -11.23
N LYS A 124 7.42 8.81 -12.22
CA LYS A 124 8.77 9.21 -12.62
C LYS A 124 9.56 9.84 -11.48
N LEU A 125 8.95 10.75 -10.70
CA LEU A 125 9.59 11.37 -9.54
C LEU A 125 9.99 10.34 -8.47
N LEU A 126 9.17 9.31 -8.23
CA LEU A 126 9.53 8.21 -7.33
C LEU A 126 10.72 7.40 -7.84
N MET A 127 10.82 7.18 -9.16
CA MET A 127 11.94 6.45 -9.75
C MET A 127 13.25 7.26 -9.73
N ASP A 128 13.15 8.58 -9.85
CA ASP A 128 14.29 9.51 -9.88
C ASP A 128 14.76 9.92 -8.48
N ASN A 129 13.91 9.84 -7.45
CA ASN A 129 14.24 10.22 -6.07
C ASN A 129 14.09 9.06 -5.08
N PRO A 130 15.19 8.40 -4.64
CA PRO A 130 15.13 7.28 -3.71
C PRO A 130 14.67 7.65 -2.29
N ASN A 131 14.59 8.94 -1.95
CA ASN A 131 14.05 9.40 -0.67
C ASN A 131 12.54 9.64 -0.71
N ASP A 132 11.91 9.57 -1.87
CA ASP A 132 10.46 9.60 -1.99
C ASP A 132 9.93 8.18 -2.20
N VAL A 133 9.38 7.59 -1.14
CA VAL A 133 9.02 6.16 -1.08
C VAL A 133 7.53 5.92 -0.91
N LYS A 134 6.70 6.91 -1.26
CA LYS A 134 5.24 6.85 -1.14
C LYS A 134 4.64 5.65 -1.89
N GLU A 135 3.91 4.82 -1.17
CA GLU A 135 3.03 3.80 -1.75
C GLU A 135 1.62 4.37 -2.00
N LEU A 136 0.76 3.61 -2.66
CA LEU A 136 -0.59 4.05 -3.01
C LEU A 136 -1.57 3.92 -1.84
N THR A 137 -2.70 4.62 -1.97
CA THR A 137 -3.90 4.41 -1.16
C THR A 137 -4.90 3.51 -1.90
N PRO A 138 -5.88 2.91 -1.21
CA PRO A 138 -6.89 2.04 -1.83
C PRO A 138 -7.69 2.70 -2.96
N GLU A 139 -7.88 4.02 -2.91
CA GLU A 139 -8.71 4.81 -3.83
C GLU A 139 -8.24 4.68 -5.28
N PHE A 140 -6.95 4.44 -5.51
CA PHE A 140 -6.36 4.15 -6.83
C PHE A 140 -6.91 2.90 -7.52
N PHE A 141 -7.76 2.12 -6.86
CA PHE A 141 -8.34 0.87 -7.36
C PHE A 141 -9.87 0.84 -7.36
N TYR A 142 -10.54 1.90 -6.89
CA TYR A 142 -12.02 1.94 -6.91
C TYR A 142 -12.67 3.32 -7.00
N PHE A 143 -11.94 4.42 -6.78
CA PHE A 143 -12.54 5.74 -6.63
C PHE A 143 -12.04 6.68 -7.73
N PRO A 144 -12.75 6.85 -8.86
CA PRO A 144 -12.28 7.72 -9.94
C PRO A 144 -12.34 9.23 -9.62
N GLU A 145 -13.17 9.64 -8.67
CA GLU A 145 -13.46 11.05 -8.39
C GLU A 145 -12.26 11.82 -7.84
N PHE A 146 -11.31 11.18 -7.13
CA PHE A 146 -10.11 11.88 -6.65
C PHE A 146 -9.19 12.39 -7.77
N LEU A 147 -9.39 11.90 -8.99
CA LEU A 147 -8.65 12.34 -10.17
C LEU A 147 -9.29 13.55 -10.86
N LYS A 148 -10.51 13.94 -10.47
CA LYS A 148 -11.27 15.05 -11.07
C LYS A 148 -11.39 16.21 -10.09
N ASN A 149 -11.16 17.42 -10.56
CA ASN A 149 -11.42 18.65 -9.80
C ASN A 149 -12.89 19.05 -9.93
N MET A 150 -13.80 18.21 -9.43
CA MET A 150 -15.25 18.41 -9.57
C MET A 150 -15.76 19.67 -8.87
N ASN A 151 -15.04 20.13 -7.85
CA ASN A 151 -15.37 21.31 -7.05
C ASN A 151 -14.80 22.62 -7.64
N GLY A 152 -14.02 22.56 -8.73
CA GLY A 152 -13.44 23.74 -9.35
C GLY A 152 -12.42 24.48 -8.46
N PHE A 153 -11.65 23.75 -7.64
CA PHE A 153 -10.64 24.35 -6.76
C PHE A 153 -9.55 25.07 -7.57
N ASP A 154 -9.04 26.18 -7.03
CA ASP A 154 -7.87 26.88 -7.57
C ASP A 154 -6.58 26.24 -7.06
N LEU A 155 -6.08 25.25 -7.80
CA LEU A 155 -4.85 24.51 -7.47
C LEU A 155 -3.57 25.22 -7.97
N GLY A 156 -3.70 26.44 -8.50
CA GLY A 156 -2.57 27.25 -8.97
C GLY A 156 -2.07 26.92 -10.37
N LEU A 157 -0.92 27.51 -10.72
CA LEU A 157 -0.25 27.38 -12.02
C LEU A 157 1.14 26.79 -11.84
N LEU A 158 1.51 25.84 -12.68
CA LEU A 158 2.85 25.28 -12.72
C LEU A 158 3.87 26.39 -13.02
N GLN A 159 4.99 26.41 -12.29
CA GLN A 159 5.97 27.50 -12.44
C GLN A 159 6.61 27.52 -13.82
N GLY A 160 6.92 26.34 -14.37
CA GLY A 160 7.59 26.18 -15.66
C GLY A 160 6.69 26.45 -16.86
N THR A 161 5.57 25.73 -16.97
CA THR A 161 4.67 25.79 -18.14
C THR A 161 3.60 26.87 -18.05
N LYS A 162 3.35 27.41 -16.85
CA LYS A 162 2.19 28.28 -16.53
C LYS A 162 0.83 27.63 -16.75
N GLU A 163 0.80 26.31 -16.95
CA GLU A 163 -0.45 25.56 -17.07
C GLU A 163 -1.16 25.50 -15.73
N ARG A 164 -2.49 25.58 -15.78
CA ARG A 164 -3.34 25.49 -14.59
C ARG A 164 -3.45 24.05 -14.13
N VAL A 165 -3.19 23.82 -12.84
CA VAL A 165 -3.44 22.52 -12.22
C VAL A 165 -4.95 22.35 -12.07
N ASN A 166 -5.49 21.26 -12.61
CA ASN A 166 -6.92 20.95 -12.58
C ASN A 166 -7.12 19.45 -12.36
N ASP A 167 -7.84 18.75 -13.25
CA ASP A 167 -7.91 17.29 -13.26
C ASP A 167 -6.51 16.66 -13.32
N VAL A 168 -6.35 15.48 -12.74
CA VAL A 168 -5.10 14.74 -12.75
C VAL A 168 -4.82 14.24 -14.16
N ILE A 169 -3.62 14.50 -14.65
CA ILE A 169 -3.14 13.99 -15.94
C ILE A 169 -2.97 12.47 -15.84
N LEU A 170 -3.72 11.77 -16.67
CA LEU A 170 -3.74 10.32 -16.76
C LEU A 170 -2.63 9.80 -17.69
N PRO A 171 -2.19 8.54 -17.53
CA PRO A 171 -1.39 7.88 -18.56
C PRO A 171 -2.17 7.75 -19.87
N LYS A 172 -1.45 7.67 -20.99
CA LYS A 172 -2.05 7.67 -22.34
C LYS A 172 -3.03 6.53 -22.57
N TRP A 173 -2.75 5.37 -21.97
CA TRP A 173 -3.61 4.20 -22.04
C TRP A 173 -4.93 4.34 -21.27
N ALA A 174 -5.18 5.43 -20.53
CA ALA A 174 -6.44 5.67 -19.84
C ALA A 174 -7.21 6.83 -20.46
N SER A 175 -8.39 6.55 -21.01
CA SER A 175 -9.22 7.58 -21.66
C SER A 175 -10.03 8.45 -20.67
N SER A 176 -10.26 7.94 -19.46
CA SER A 176 -10.97 8.65 -18.39
C SER A 176 -10.52 8.15 -17.01
N PRO A 177 -10.83 8.86 -15.92
CA PRO A 177 -10.58 8.37 -14.56
C PRO A 177 -11.21 7.02 -14.26
N GLU A 178 -12.41 6.76 -14.77
CA GLU A 178 -13.10 5.47 -14.64
C GLU A 178 -12.35 4.35 -15.36
N ASP A 179 -11.88 4.61 -16.58
CA ASP A 179 -11.07 3.66 -17.35
C ASP A 179 -9.71 3.41 -16.68
N PHE A 180 -9.08 4.46 -16.14
CA PHE A 180 -7.87 4.34 -15.31
C PHE A 180 -8.10 3.39 -14.14
N ILE A 181 -9.11 3.65 -13.30
CA ILE A 181 -9.44 2.82 -12.14
C ILE A 181 -9.76 1.38 -12.54
N TYR A 182 -10.54 1.18 -13.61
CA TYR A 182 -10.85 -0.14 -14.12
C TYR A 182 -9.60 -0.92 -14.51
N LYS A 183 -8.69 -0.29 -15.27
CA LYS A 183 -7.42 -0.90 -15.70
C LYS A 183 -6.47 -1.15 -14.53
N HIS A 184 -6.38 -0.24 -13.57
CA HIS A 184 -5.57 -0.40 -12.35
C HIS A 184 -6.08 -1.56 -11.49
N ARG A 185 -7.40 -1.69 -11.32
CA ARG A 185 -8.02 -2.82 -10.63
C ARG A 185 -7.80 -4.14 -11.38
N LYS A 186 -7.92 -4.13 -12.72
CA LYS A 186 -7.63 -5.30 -13.55
C LYS A 186 -6.15 -5.72 -13.44
N ALA A 187 -5.23 -4.76 -13.34
CA ALA A 187 -3.81 -5.03 -13.10
C ALA A 187 -3.58 -5.65 -11.71
N LEU A 188 -4.19 -5.10 -10.66
CA LEU A 188 -4.10 -5.64 -9.30
C LEU A 188 -4.61 -7.09 -9.20
N GLU A 189 -5.68 -7.41 -9.92
CA GLU A 189 -6.32 -8.73 -9.89
C GLU A 189 -5.76 -9.71 -10.95
N CYS A 190 -4.73 -9.32 -11.71
CA CYS A 190 -4.18 -10.18 -12.74
C CYS A 190 -3.37 -11.35 -12.17
N GLU A 191 -3.11 -12.34 -13.01
CA GLU A 191 -2.38 -13.56 -12.62
C GLU A 191 -0.94 -13.24 -12.18
N TYR A 192 -0.25 -12.34 -12.89
CA TYR A 192 1.11 -11.91 -12.53
C TYR A 192 1.15 -11.33 -11.11
N VAL A 193 0.31 -10.33 -10.81
CA VAL A 193 0.26 -9.72 -9.48
C VAL A 193 -0.16 -10.74 -8.43
N SER A 194 -1.13 -11.61 -8.73
CA SER A 194 -1.56 -12.68 -7.81
C SER A 194 -0.38 -13.57 -7.39
N GLN A 195 0.51 -13.92 -8.31
CA GLN A 195 1.68 -14.75 -8.03
C GLN A 195 2.77 -14.00 -7.25
N HIS A 196 2.85 -12.68 -7.32
CA HIS A 196 3.93 -11.87 -6.71
C HIS A 196 3.52 -11.01 -5.51
N LEU A 197 2.22 -10.78 -5.25
CA LEU A 197 1.75 -9.87 -4.18
C LEU A 197 2.24 -10.27 -2.78
N HIS A 198 2.43 -11.57 -2.54
CA HIS A 198 2.98 -12.09 -1.29
C HIS A 198 4.37 -11.52 -0.97
N GLU A 199 5.16 -11.15 -1.98
CA GLU A 199 6.49 -10.54 -1.82
C GLU A 199 6.38 -9.12 -1.26
N TRP A 200 5.42 -8.34 -1.75
CA TRP A 200 5.14 -7.00 -1.21
C TRP A 200 4.55 -7.09 0.20
N ILE A 201 3.67 -8.06 0.45
CA ILE A 201 3.14 -8.33 1.79
C ILE A 201 4.29 -8.63 2.77
N ASN A 202 5.33 -9.36 2.33
CA ASN A 202 6.50 -9.62 3.16
C ASN A 202 7.25 -8.35 3.57
N LEU A 203 7.29 -7.32 2.72
CA LEU A 203 7.91 -6.03 3.02
C LEU A 203 7.08 -5.21 4.01
N ILE A 204 5.77 -5.16 3.83
CA ILE A 204 4.89 -4.22 4.56
C ILE A 204 4.35 -4.82 5.86
N PHE A 205 3.94 -6.09 5.85
CA PHE A 205 3.28 -6.76 6.99
C PHE A 205 4.03 -8.00 7.48
N GLY A 206 5.00 -8.50 6.72
CA GLY A 206 5.64 -9.79 6.96
C GLY A 206 7.08 -9.70 7.48
N TYR A 207 7.83 -10.77 7.23
CA TYR A 207 9.14 -10.98 7.84
C TYR A 207 10.25 -10.03 7.35
N LYS A 208 10.05 -9.31 6.23
CA LYS A 208 11.00 -8.30 5.72
C LYS A 208 10.69 -6.87 6.21
N GLN A 209 9.74 -6.70 7.14
CA GLN A 209 9.41 -5.38 7.71
C GLN A 209 10.49 -4.86 8.68
N LYS A 210 11.14 -5.75 9.42
CA LYS A 210 12.18 -5.42 10.42
C LYS A 210 13.28 -6.47 10.51
N GLY A 211 14.36 -6.12 11.22
CA GLY A 211 15.50 -7.01 11.46
C GLY A 211 16.39 -7.22 10.22
N PRO A 212 17.27 -8.25 10.23
CA PRO A 212 18.25 -8.46 9.17
C PRO A 212 17.64 -8.60 7.77
N LYS A 213 16.44 -9.19 7.67
CA LYS A 213 15.72 -9.35 6.40
C LYS A 213 15.20 -8.04 5.82
N ALA A 214 14.88 -7.06 6.67
CA ALA A 214 14.60 -5.71 6.20
C ALA A 214 15.86 -5.02 5.68
N VAL A 215 17.01 -5.23 6.33
CA VAL A 215 18.30 -4.67 5.88
C VAL A 215 18.70 -5.24 4.52
N GLU A 216 18.62 -6.57 4.36
CA GLU A 216 18.89 -7.25 3.08
C GLU A 216 18.01 -6.70 1.95
N ALA A 217 16.72 -6.46 2.25
CA ALA A 217 15.73 -5.95 1.30
C ALA A 217 15.76 -4.42 1.11
N LEU A 218 16.66 -3.70 1.79
CA LEU A 218 16.73 -2.23 1.80
C LEU A 218 15.43 -1.57 2.27
N ASN A 219 14.76 -2.14 3.26
CA ASN A 219 13.40 -1.81 3.70
C ASN A 219 13.35 -1.35 5.17
N VAL A 220 14.33 -0.53 5.59
CA VAL A 220 14.40 -0.01 6.98
C VAL A 220 14.04 1.46 7.00
N PHE A 221 13.00 1.79 7.76
CA PHE A 221 12.49 3.14 7.95
C PHE A 221 13.06 3.77 9.23
N TYR A 222 12.78 5.05 9.44
CA TYR A 222 13.18 5.75 10.63
C TYR A 222 12.59 5.10 11.89
N TYR A 223 13.39 4.96 12.96
CA TYR A 223 13.03 4.10 14.10
C TYR A 223 11.68 4.45 14.75
N CYS A 224 11.32 5.74 14.81
CA CYS A 224 10.04 6.19 15.39
C CYS A 224 8.80 5.75 14.60
N SER A 225 8.94 5.25 13.36
CA SER A 225 7.80 4.73 12.63
C SER A 225 7.36 3.35 13.14
N TYR A 226 8.20 2.64 13.91
CA TYR A 226 7.91 1.29 14.37
C TYR A 226 7.23 1.28 15.74
N GLU A 227 6.22 0.43 15.86
CA GLU A 227 5.51 0.16 17.11
C GLU A 227 6.48 -0.22 18.24
N GLY A 228 6.33 0.43 19.40
CA GLY A 228 7.14 0.16 20.60
C GLY A 228 8.59 0.67 20.54
N ALA A 229 8.98 1.42 19.50
CA ALA A 229 10.33 1.98 19.41
C ALA A 229 10.58 3.13 20.39
N VAL A 230 9.52 3.83 20.82
CA VAL A 230 9.62 4.87 21.85
C VAL A 230 8.50 4.73 22.86
N ASP A 231 8.85 4.83 24.14
CA ASP A 231 7.90 4.92 25.26
C ASP A 231 7.64 6.41 25.56
N LEU A 232 6.51 6.93 25.06
CA LEU A 232 6.12 8.33 25.26
C LEU A 232 5.84 8.66 26.73
N ASP A 233 5.42 7.69 27.53
CA ASP A 233 5.08 7.90 28.94
C ASP A 233 6.32 7.97 29.83
N ALA A 234 7.44 7.41 29.38
CA ALA A 234 8.73 7.58 30.01
C ALA A 234 9.36 8.97 29.78
N ILE A 235 8.85 9.77 28.82
CA ILE A 235 9.38 11.10 28.50
C ILE A 235 8.78 12.14 29.46
N SER A 236 9.62 12.62 30.38
CA SER A 236 9.22 13.61 31.39
C SER A 236 9.23 15.05 30.89
N ASN A 237 9.97 15.36 29.81
CA ASN A 237 10.00 16.70 29.21
C ASN A 237 8.81 16.87 28.24
N PRO A 238 7.86 17.78 28.52
CA PRO A 238 6.67 17.96 27.69
C PRO A 238 6.99 18.43 26.27
N VAL A 239 8.05 19.23 26.08
CA VAL A 239 8.44 19.73 24.75
C VAL A 239 9.03 18.60 23.90
N GLU A 240 9.83 17.73 24.51
CA GLU A 240 10.40 16.57 23.83
C GLU A 240 9.31 15.56 23.47
N ARG A 241 8.35 15.35 24.37
CA ARG A 241 7.18 14.49 24.13
C ARG A 241 6.34 15.02 22.97
N GLU A 242 5.98 16.29 22.98
CA GLU A 242 5.18 16.93 21.92
C GLU A 242 5.89 16.87 20.56
N ALA A 243 7.20 17.14 20.52
CA ALA A 243 7.99 17.04 19.31
C ALA A 243 7.99 15.62 18.72
N LEU A 244 8.11 14.61 19.59
CA LEU A 244 8.13 13.22 19.18
C LEU A 244 6.74 12.71 18.74
N GLU A 245 5.68 13.07 19.46
CA GLU A 245 4.29 12.81 19.06
C GLU A 245 3.99 13.45 17.71
N GLY A 246 4.39 14.71 17.51
CA GLY A 246 4.28 15.38 16.22
C GLY A 246 5.03 14.66 15.10
N MET A 247 6.19 14.09 15.40
CA MET A 247 6.96 13.34 14.43
C MET A 247 6.28 12.00 14.06
N ILE A 248 5.80 11.25 15.06
CA ILE A 248 5.07 9.98 14.85
C ILE A 248 3.79 10.21 14.02
N ASN A 249 3.05 11.27 14.30
CA ASN A 249 1.77 11.55 13.63
C ASN A 249 1.95 12.04 12.18
N ASN A 250 3.03 12.77 11.88
CA ASN A 250 3.21 13.41 10.58
C ASN A 250 4.15 12.66 9.63
N PHE A 251 5.14 11.94 10.15
CA PHE A 251 6.17 11.30 9.32
C PHE A 251 5.84 9.85 8.96
N GLY A 252 4.73 9.32 9.49
CA GLY A 252 4.15 8.03 9.11
C GLY A 252 4.48 6.90 10.07
N GLN A 253 3.52 5.98 10.23
CA GLN A 253 3.61 4.84 11.12
C GLN A 253 3.65 3.55 10.30
N THR A 254 4.59 2.65 10.61
CA THR A 254 4.67 1.31 10.02
C THR A 254 3.54 0.43 10.60
N PRO A 255 2.79 -0.34 9.78
CA PRO A 255 1.71 -1.18 10.28
C PRO A 255 2.25 -2.27 11.22
N SER A 256 1.42 -2.81 12.11
CA SER A 256 1.82 -3.94 12.94
C SER A 256 2.24 -5.13 12.08
N GLN A 257 3.33 -5.79 12.47
CA GLN A 257 3.82 -6.99 11.79
C GLN A 257 2.87 -8.16 12.03
N LEU A 258 2.31 -8.71 10.96
CA LEU A 258 1.35 -9.82 11.02
C LEU A 258 2.05 -11.19 10.99
N LEU A 259 3.21 -11.29 10.34
CA LEU A 259 3.87 -12.56 10.04
C LEU A 259 5.38 -12.43 10.31
N LYS A 260 5.95 -13.46 10.93
CA LYS A 260 7.41 -13.60 11.10
C LYS A 260 8.05 -14.53 10.08
N GLU A 261 7.24 -15.22 9.30
CA GLU A 261 7.65 -16.16 8.24
C GLU A 261 7.23 -15.62 6.86
N PRO A 262 7.77 -16.17 5.76
CA PRO A 262 7.32 -15.83 4.41
C PRO A 262 5.81 -16.01 4.23
N HIS A 263 5.14 -14.97 3.75
CA HIS A 263 3.73 -15.05 3.36
C HIS A 263 3.56 -16.10 2.26
N PRO A 264 2.57 -17.01 2.36
CA PRO A 264 2.31 -18.01 1.33
C PRO A 264 2.02 -17.36 -0.03
N GLN A 265 2.60 -17.92 -1.10
CA GLN A 265 2.26 -17.51 -2.46
C GLN A 265 0.81 -17.92 -2.78
N ARG A 266 0.06 -17.05 -3.45
CA ARG A 266 -1.27 -17.39 -3.97
C ARG A 266 -1.08 -18.41 -5.09
N LEU A 267 -1.85 -19.50 -5.03
CA LEU A 267 -1.85 -20.50 -6.09
C LEU A 267 -2.30 -19.86 -7.41
N SER A 268 -1.69 -20.30 -8.51
CA SER A 268 -2.20 -19.98 -9.84
C SER A 268 -3.62 -20.51 -10.00
N LEU A 269 -4.38 -19.96 -10.96
CA LEU A 269 -5.73 -20.49 -11.24
C LEU A 269 -5.69 -21.99 -11.56
N GLU A 270 -4.71 -22.43 -12.35
CA GLU A 270 -4.51 -23.83 -12.73
C GLU A 270 -4.20 -24.72 -11.51
N ASP A 271 -3.30 -24.27 -10.63
CA ASP A 271 -2.94 -24.99 -9.41
C ASP A 271 -4.10 -25.03 -8.41
N ALA A 272 -4.84 -23.94 -8.29
CA ALA A 272 -6.02 -23.85 -7.43
C ALA A 272 -7.10 -24.82 -7.91
N VAL A 273 -7.40 -24.84 -9.22
CA VAL A 273 -8.35 -25.78 -9.82
C VAL A 273 -7.87 -27.22 -9.63
N THR A 274 -6.59 -27.50 -9.88
CA THR A 274 -6.01 -28.84 -9.69
C THR A 274 -6.11 -29.29 -8.23
N LYS A 275 -5.85 -28.38 -7.28
CA LYS A 275 -5.99 -28.65 -5.85
C LYS A 275 -7.44 -28.90 -5.47
N MET A 276 -8.38 -28.12 -5.98
CA MET A 276 -9.82 -28.32 -5.76
C MET A 276 -10.30 -29.67 -6.31
N LEU A 277 -9.94 -30.01 -7.55
CA LEU A 277 -10.29 -31.30 -8.15
C LEU A 277 -9.72 -32.48 -7.35
N LYS A 278 -8.46 -32.39 -6.90
CA LYS A 278 -7.85 -33.40 -6.02
C LYS A 278 -8.59 -33.52 -4.68
N LEU A 279 -9.10 -32.42 -4.12
CA LEU A 279 -9.89 -32.43 -2.89
C LEU A 279 -11.29 -33.03 -3.11
N GLU A 280 -11.94 -32.74 -4.23
CA GLU A 280 -13.21 -33.36 -4.59
C GLU A 280 -13.08 -34.87 -4.84
N LEU A 281 -12.03 -35.30 -5.54
CA LEU A 281 -11.74 -36.73 -5.74
C LEU A 281 -11.42 -37.47 -4.44
N ARG A 282 -10.98 -36.75 -3.39
CA ARG A 282 -10.74 -37.29 -2.05
C ARG A 282 -11.97 -37.24 -1.16
N ARG A 283 -13.05 -36.60 -1.60
CA ARG A 283 -14.28 -36.50 -0.82
C ARG A 283 -14.89 -37.90 -0.78
N THR A 284 -14.98 -38.47 0.41
CA THR A 284 -15.61 -39.76 0.63
C THR A 284 -17.02 -39.72 0.07
N ASP A 285 -17.31 -40.58 -0.90
CA ASP A 285 -18.66 -40.71 -1.44
C ASP A 285 -19.54 -41.34 -0.35
N PHE A 286 -20.35 -40.51 0.31
CA PHE A 286 -21.27 -40.95 1.35
C PHE A 286 -22.32 -41.92 0.81
N THR A 287 -22.55 -41.96 -0.51
CA THR A 287 -23.48 -42.92 -1.11
C THR A 287 -23.01 -44.36 -0.98
N LEU A 288 -21.68 -44.59 -0.88
CA LEU A 288 -21.10 -45.92 -0.64
C LEU A 288 -21.40 -46.48 0.76
N PHE A 289 -21.92 -45.66 1.67
CA PHE A 289 -22.25 -46.07 3.04
C PHE A 289 -23.76 -46.15 3.28
N LEU A 290 -24.58 -45.90 2.25
CA LEU A 290 -26.05 -45.97 2.37
C LEU A 290 -26.52 -47.37 2.76
N ASP A 291 -25.86 -48.41 2.24
CA ASP A 291 -26.17 -49.81 2.57
C ASP A 291 -25.82 -50.17 4.03
N ASN A 292 -25.00 -49.35 4.71
CA ASN A 292 -24.64 -49.52 6.12
C ASN A 292 -25.59 -48.77 7.07
N LEU A 293 -26.56 -48.02 6.55
CA LEU A 293 -27.56 -47.34 7.36
C LEU A 293 -28.57 -48.36 7.91
N ARG A 294 -28.57 -48.53 9.24
CA ARG A 294 -29.59 -49.35 9.90
C ARG A 294 -30.87 -48.52 10.08
N PRO A 295 -32.03 -49.01 9.61
CA PRO A 295 -33.29 -48.35 9.90
C PRO A 295 -33.51 -48.37 11.42
N ILE A 296 -33.74 -47.19 12.00
CA ILE A 296 -34.16 -47.05 13.39
C ILE A 296 -35.69 -47.03 13.38
N PRO A 297 -36.38 -48.11 13.78
CA PRO A 297 -37.82 -48.09 13.86
C PRO A 297 -38.24 -47.13 14.97
N ILE A 298 -38.96 -46.07 14.60
CA ILE A 298 -39.60 -45.17 15.54
C ILE A 298 -41.04 -45.67 15.72
N GLU A 299 -41.34 -46.26 16.88
CA GLU A 299 -42.72 -46.59 17.23
C GLU A 299 -43.51 -45.31 17.49
N VAL A 300 -44.42 -44.99 16.57
CA VAL A 300 -45.40 -43.92 16.77
C VAL A 300 -46.57 -44.51 17.56
N ARG A 301 -46.61 -44.23 18.87
CA ARG A 301 -47.76 -44.56 19.71
C ARG A 301 -48.90 -43.60 19.42
N PHE A 302 -49.94 -44.10 18.76
CA PHE A 302 -51.21 -43.38 18.66
C PHE A 302 -51.97 -43.53 19.98
N CYS A 303 -52.20 -42.42 20.68
CA CYS A 303 -53.16 -42.38 21.79
C CYS A 303 -54.57 -42.56 21.23
N SER A 304 -55.24 -43.64 21.61
CA SER A 304 -56.67 -43.81 21.40
C SER A 304 -57.45 -42.83 22.29
N THR A 305 -58.36 -42.09 21.66
CA THR A 305 -59.27 -41.09 22.23
C THR A 305 -60.15 -41.62 23.36
#